data_AF-A0A8J2M235-F1
#
_entry.id   AF-A0A8J2M235-F1
#
_cell.length_a   1.000
_cell.length_b   1.000
_cell.length_c   1.000
_cell.angle_alpha   90.00
_cell.angle_beta   90.00
_cell.angle_gamma   90.00
#
_symmetry.space_group_name_H-M   'P 1'
#
loop_
_entity.id
_entity.type
_entity.pdbx_description
1 polymer ?
#
loop_
_entity_poly.entity_id
_entity_poly.type
_entity_poly.pdbx_seq_one_letter_code
_entity_poly.pdbx_strand_id
1 'polypeptide(L)'
;MQVNTEDITVPWGRAPDPLDIQMGRWRMAVFQDVQEGFDHSKLYFLYDPVADENSGTTGGRKGNQGLVVFDLYQRCFTREIPVFCEGTPKFLFALKCPSSSGGSSFVVACTANRYNQTGLGTRSLFQLLLYKINLTSDGMNLESEPKALLSNFITISDDTFIVSMREDAPEIVVITAPGLTIWRINCLSEQPSSPIESFSISEGDLNHFYDVYLSQGKIYFLSQSPDGHFDHSRIHVLEITGQRQLRTVICNPDPLHGVPCARKQAAIDSVAGYIILAGGEVSYDGSVSHLVDYWFLDLSTFVWKQMHAKMPIPLIEPRLTTADSGNIYLWGDFDQPMPGMPTGTHLRILKITGFESIKPPPYDEASKKPTSPPFIPQGPYPAGAADGLLPSYPSLGFVSDDNKQNVAPYPQNNSPYPQNNPSYPQNNPSYSQSQSFYPPGQTTHPQEQLLQGYPESVPYPQSGSHQNTYQGNTPQQPYGGAPGPHTGQRAYYPPQEKQNCCLQ
;
A
#
# COMPACT_ATOMS: atom_id res chain seq x y z
N MET A 1 -16.83 -10.93 10.96
CA MET A 1 -15.83 -11.54 10.07
C MET A 1 -14.68 -12.00 10.94
N GLN A 2 -14.32 -13.29 10.89
CA GLN A 2 -13.16 -13.81 11.62
C GLN A 2 -12.02 -13.90 10.63
N VAL A 3 -10.96 -13.12 10.87
CA VAL A 3 -9.80 -13.04 9.97
C VAL A 3 -8.61 -13.73 10.60
N ASN A 4 -7.88 -14.48 9.78
CA ASN A 4 -6.74 -15.27 10.19
C ASN A 4 -5.53 -14.95 9.30
N THR A 5 -4.40 -14.66 9.94
CA THR A 5 -3.11 -14.45 9.27
C THR A 5 -2.22 -15.67 9.53
N GLU A 6 -1.79 -16.33 8.46
CA GLU A 6 -0.80 -17.40 8.49
C GLU A 6 0.51 -16.91 7.85
N ASP A 7 1.64 -17.17 8.49
CA ASP A 7 2.94 -17.06 7.83
C ASP A 7 3.17 -18.30 6.95
N ILE A 8 3.14 -18.09 5.63
CA ILE A 8 3.25 -19.16 4.64
C ILE A 8 4.68 -19.31 4.10
N THR A 9 5.62 -18.47 4.53
CA THR A 9 7.06 -18.73 4.35
C THR A 9 7.56 -19.71 5.42
N VAL A 10 8.67 -20.42 5.13
CA VAL A 10 9.35 -21.42 5.99
C VAL A 10 8.95 -21.32 7.48
N PRO A 11 8.22 -22.31 8.03
CA PRO A 11 7.71 -22.23 9.40
C PRO A 11 8.81 -22.11 10.45
N TRP A 12 8.52 -21.37 11.52
CA TRP A 12 9.45 -21.11 12.62
C TRP A 12 10.05 -22.40 13.18
N GLY A 13 11.39 -22.44 13.32
CA GLY A 13 12.11 -23.60 13.86
C GLY A 13 12.24 -24.78 12.90
N ARG A 14 11.84 -24.65 11.64
CA ARG A 14 12.12 -25.63 10.58
C ARG A 14 13.22 -25.12 9.66
N ALA A 15 14.03 -26.02 9.14
CA ALA A 15 14.92 -25.70 8.03
C ALA A 15 14.09 -25.39 6.76
N PRO A 16 14.57 -24.51 5.87
CA PRO A 16 13.99 -24.33 4.54
C PRO A 16 13.93 -25.63 3.75
N ASP A 17 13.01 -25.70 2.80
CA ASP A 17 13.03 -26.74 1.79
C ASP A 17 14.35 -26.69 0.98
N PRO A 18 14.95 -27.83 0.57
CA PRO A 18 16.15 -27.83 -0.26
C PRO A 18 16.03 -27.03 -1.57
N LEU A 19 14.85 -26.91 -2.15
CA LEU A 19 14.59 -26.02 -3.30
C LEU A 19 14.68 -24.56 -2.90
N ASP A 20 14.20 -24.17 -1.71
CA ASP A 20 14.33 -22.80 -1.20
C ASP A 20 15.79 -22.41 -0.91
N ILE A 21 16.63 -23.40 -0.57
CA ILE A 21 18.09 -23.19 -0.42
C ILE A 21 18.76 -22.93 -1.78
N GLN A 22 18.26 -23.55 -2.87
CA GLN A 22 18.79 -23.44 -4.24
C GLN A 22 18.24 -22.23 -5.00
N MET A 23 16.93 -21.99 -4.90
CA MET A 23 16.14 -21.06 -5.70
C MET A 23 15.68 -19.83 -4.91
N GLY A 24 15.79 -19.84 -3.57
CA GLY A 24 15.26 -18.80 -2.69
C GLY A 24 16.30 -17.74 -2.27
N ARG A 25 16.22 -17.32 -1.00
CA ARG A 25 16.96 -16.17 -0.42
C ARG A 25 16.65 -14.83 -1.09
N TRP A 26 15.43 -14.64 -1.58
CA TRP A 26 14.99 -13.34 -2.08
C TRP A 26 14.76 -12.35 -0.93
N ARG A 27 14.78 -11.07 -1.27
CA ARG A 27 14.48 -9.94 -0.39
C ARG A 27 13.39 -9.12 -1.07
N MET A 28 12.61 -8.36 -0.31
CA MET A 28 11.54 -7.53 -0.87
C MET A 28 12.05 -6.59 -1.97
N ALA A 29 13.23 -5.98 -1.78
CA ALA A 29 13.86 -5.01 -2.71
C ALA A 29 13.96 -5.44 -4.19
N VAL A 30 14.07 -6.74 -4.47
CA VAL A 30 14.29 -7.28 -5.83
C VAL A 30 13.00 -7.46 -6.62
N PHE A 31 11.85 -7.36 -5.95
CA PHE A 31 10.54 -7.58 -6.52
C PHE A 31 9.78 -6.27 -6.66
N GLN A 32 9.12 -6.11 -7.80
CA GLN A 32 8.25 -4.97 -8.07
C GLN A 32 6.81 -5.29 -7.68
N ASP A 33 6.37 -6.52 -7.91
CA ASP A 33 4.96 -6.91 -7.76
C ASP A 33 4.82 -8.42 -7.49
N VAL A 34 3.64 -8.86 -7.06
CA VAL A 34 3.26 -10.25 -6.77
C VAL A 34 1.81 -10.47 -7.16
N GLN A 35 1.52 -11.57 -7.85
CA GLN A 35 0.16 -11.98 -8.19
C GLN A 35 -0.09 -13.47 -7.90
N GLU A 36 -1.33 -13.82 -7.53
CA GLU A 36 -1.75 -15.21 -7.37
C GLU A 36 -2.07 -15.84 -8.74
N GLY A 37 -1.76 -17.13 -8.91
CA GLY A 37 -2.16 -17.90 -10.09
C GLY A 37 -3.66 -18.14 -10.17
N PHE A 38 -4.17 -18.35 -11.39
CA PHE A 38 -5.57 -18.66 -11.68
C PHE A 38 -6.06 -19.95 -10.98
N ASP A 39 -5.15 -20.91 -10.74
CA ASP A 39 -5.43 -22.17 -10.02
C ASP A 39 -5.24 -22.06 -8.50
N HIS A 40 -4.83 -20.89 -8.01
CA HIS A 40 -4.49 -20.59 -6.62
C HIS A 40 -3.41 -21.50 -6.01
N SER A 41 -2.55 -22.13 -6.84
CA SER A 41 -1.45 -22.99 -6.36
C SER A 41 -0.12 -22.26 -6.16
N LYS A 42 0.05 -21.09 -6.79
CA LYS A 42 1.32 -20.34 -6.87
C LYS A 42 1.13 -18.84 -6.69
N LEU A 43 2.20 -18.20 -6.23
CA LEU A 43 2.41 -16.76 -6.36
C LEU A 43 3.53 -16.51 -7.36
N TYR A 44 3.38 -15.45 -8.15
CA TYR A 44 4.31 -15.03 -9.18
C TYR A 44 4.88 -13.66 -8.81
N PHE A 45 6.14 -13.65 -8.40
CA PHE A 45 6.86 -12.43 -8.02
C PHE A 45 7.54 -11.82 -9.24
N LEU A 46 7.20 -10.59 -9.62
CA LEU A 46 7.81 -9.85 -10.72
C LEU A 46 9.20 -9.35 -10.30
N TYR A 47 10.24 -9.97 -10.84
CA TYR A 47 11.64 -9.68 -10.51
C TYR A 47 12.25 -8.64 -11.45
N ASP A 48 12.83 -7.60 -10.86
CA ASP A 48 13.60 -6.57 -11.56
C ASP A 48 15.11 -6.74 -11.26
N PRO A 49 15.92 -7.17 -12.24
CA PRO A 49 17.37 -7.29 -12.05
C PRO A 49 18.06 -5.93 -11.82
N VAL A 50 17.46 -4.82 -12.28
CA VAL A 50 18.02 -3.47 -12.05
C VAL A 50 17.81 -3.05 -10.59
N ALA A 51 16.67 -3.40 -9.99
CA ALA A 51 16.43 -3.21 -8.56
C ALA A 51 17.36 -4.09 -7.70
N ASP A 52 17.60 -5.34 -8.09
CA ASP A 52 18.55 -6.24 -7.42
C ASP A 52 19.98 -5.66 -7.42
N GLU A 53 20.48 -5.23 -8.58
CA GLU A 53 21.79 -4.58 -8.74
C GLU A 53 21.92 -3.29 -7.89
N ASN A 54 20.85 -2.48 -7.79
CA ASN A 54 20.85 -1.21 -7.04
C ASN A 54 20.54 -1.35 -5.54
N SER A 55 20.11 -2.52 -5.06
CA SER A 55 19.74 -2.77 -3.65
C SER A 55 20.89 -2.63 -2.64
N GLY A 56 22.13 -2.47 -3.13
CA GLY A 56 23.34 -2.37 -2.32
C GLY A 56 23.67 -3.64 -1.53
N THR A 57 23.05 -4.78 -1.85
CA THR A 57 23.26 -6.03 -1.12
C THR A 57 24.46 -6.82 -1.65
N THR A 58 25.03 -7.67 -0.80
CA THR A 58 26.28 -8.41 -1.08
C THR A 58 26.13 -9.60 -2.04
N GLY A 59 24.98 -9.73 -2.72
CA GLY A 59 24.77 -10.67 -3.82
C GLY A 59 24.72 -9.89 -5.13
N GLY A 60 25.45 -10.36 -6.14
CA GLY A 60 25.22 -9.88 -7.52
C GLY A 60 23.89 -10.42 -8.06
N ARG A 61 23.37 -9.74 -9.09
CA ARG A 61 22.18 -10.12 -9.86
C ARG A 61 21.98 -11.63 -9.97
N LYS A 62 20.84 -12.12 -9.50
CA LYS A 62 20.56 -13.56 -9.49
C LYS A 62 20.12 -14.13 -10.84
N GLY A 63 19.24 -13.42 -11.53
CA GLY A 63 18.59 -13.91 -12.75
C GLY A 63 18.36 -12.84 -13.82
N ASN A 64 17.60 -13.21 -14.85
CA ASN A 64 17.04 -12.25 -15.82
C ASN A 64 15.67 -11.76 -15.35
N GLN A 65 15.20 -10.64 -15.90
CA GLN A 65 13.82 -10.18 -15.76
C GLN A 65 12.83 -11.34 -16.01
N GLY A 66 11.85 -11.48 -15.13
CA GLY A 66 10.99 -12.65 -15.13
C GLY A 66 10.04 -12.73 -13.95
N LEU A 67 9.37 -13.87 -13.83
CA LEU A 67 8.55 -14.24 -12.69
C LEU A 67 9.29 -15.28 -11.84
N VAL A 68 9.41 -15.03 -10.54
CA VAL A 68 9.88 -16.03 -9.57
C VAL A 68 8.66 -16.70 -8.95
N VAL A 69 8.60 -18.03 -9.04
CA VAL A 69 7.45 -18.84 -8.65
C VAL A 69 7.60 -19.32 -7.21
N PHE A 70 6.70 -18.88 -6.34
CA PHE A 70 6.51 -19.44 -5.00
C PHE A 70 5.34 -20.43 -5.03
N ASP A 71 5.58 -21.69 -4.66
CA ASP A 71 4.53 -22.72 -4.64
C ASP A 71 3.84 -22.71 -3.26
N LEU A 72 2.52 -22.51 -3.23
CA LEU A 72 1.74 -22.35 -1.99
C LEU A 72 1.56 -23.67 -1.22
N TYR A 73 1.68 -24.82 -1.90
CA TYR A 73 1.58 -26.13 -1.26
C TYR A 73 2.93 -26.54 -0.63
N GLN A 74 4.04 -26.31 -1.34
CA GLN A 74 5.39 -26.61 -0.84
C GLN A 74 5.95 -25.52 0.08
N ARG A 75 5.41 -24.29 0.01
CA ARG A 75 5.81 -23.12 0.81
C ARG A 75 7.27 -22.69 0.57
N CYS A 76 7.72 -22.77 -0.68
CA CYS A 76 9.07 -22.43 -1.11
C CYS A 76 9.10 -21.79 -2.51
N PHE A 77 10.21 -21.11 -2.81
CA PHE A 77 10.53 -20.72 -4.18
C PHE A 77 11.01 -21.93 -4.98
N THR A 78 10.45 -22.14 -6.17
CA THR A 78 10.66 -23.36 -6.97
C THR A 78 11.23 -23.12 -8.36
N ARG A 79 11.02 -21.95 -8.96
CA ARG A 79 11.39 -21.70 -10.36
C ARG A 79 11.50 -20.21 -10.70
N GLU A 80 12.32 -19.91 -11.70
CA GLU A 80 12.31 -18.64 -12.44
C GLU A 80 11.74 -18.87 -13.85
N ILE A 81 10.87 -17.96 -14.31
CA ILE A 81 10.29 -17.93 -15.66
C ILE A 81 10.78 -16.63 -16.33
N PRO A 82 11.72 -16.70 -17.29
CA PRO A 82 12.19 -15.50 -18.00
C PRO A 82 11.06 -14.79 -18.75
N VAL A 83 10.99 -13.46 -18.64
CA VAL A 83 10.02 -12.62 -19.34
C VAL A 83 10.77 -11.48 -20.04
N PHE A 84 10.79 -11.51 -21.36
CA PHE A 84 11.50 -10.53 -22.18
C PHE A 84 10.54 -9.46 -22.71
N CYS A 85 10.28 -8.44 -21.89
CA CYS A 85 9.59 -7.21 -22.31
C CYS A 85 10.60 -6.10 -22.58
N GLU A 86 10.24 -5.09 -23.40
CA GLU A 86 11.05 -3.87 -23.49
C GLU A 86 10.83 -2.99 -22.26
N GLY A 87 11.93 -2.44 -21.72
CA GLY A 87 11.91 -1.54 -20.56
C GLY A 87 12.06 -2.28 -19.23
N THR A 88 12.17 -1.50 -18.15
CA THR A 88 12.24 -2.00 -16.78
C THR A 88 10.84 -2.40 -16.30
N PRO A 89 10.63 -3.60 -15.75
CA PRO A 89 9.33 -4.02 -15.24
C PRO A 89 8.93 -3.17 -14.02
N LYS A 90 7.64 -2.90 -13.86
CA LYS A 90 7.09 -2.11 -12.74
C LYS A 90 5.90 -2.78 -12.07
N PHE A 91 4.96 -3.33 -12.83
CA PHE A 91 3.73 -3.91 -12.27
C PHE A 91 3.33 -5.19 -13.01
N LEU A 92 2.60 -6.07 -12.33
CA LEU A 92 2.06 -7.35 -12.78
C LEU A 92 0.60 -7.44 -12.35
N PHE A 93 -0.32 -7.59 -13.30
CA PHE A 93 -1.75 -7.72 -13.00
C PHE A 93 -2.27 -9.08 -13.43
N ALA A 94 -2.97 -9.80 -12.56
CA ALA A 94 -3.61 -11.08 -12.88
C ALA A 94 -4.91 -10.88 -13.68
N LEU A 95 -5.12 -11.66 -14.74
CA LEU A 95 -6.40 -11.69 -15.45
C LEU A 95 -7.27 -12.84 -14.93
N LYS A 96 -8.55 -12.55 -14.64
CA LYS A 96 -9.54 -13.57 -14.22
C LYS A 96 -9.85 -14.63 -15.26
N CYS A 97 -9.45 -14.42 -16.51
CA CYS A 97 -9.58 -15.42 -17.57
C CYS A 97 -8.30 -16.27 -17.64
N PRO A 98 -8.40 -17.60 -17.73
CA PRO A 98 -7.23 -18.44 -17.96
C PRO A 98 -6.62 -18.16 -19.34
N SER A 99 -5.37 -18.57 -19.50
CA SER A 99 -4.69 -18.61 -20.79
C SER A 99 -5.28 -19.66 -21.73
N SER A 100 -4.80 -19.68 -22.98
CA SER A 100 -5.33 -20.59 -24.02
C SER A 100 -5.12 -22.08 -23.71
N SER A 101 -4.08 -22.41 -22.93
CA SER A 101 -3.78 -23.76 -22.44
C SER A 101 -4.38 -24.05 -21.08
N GLY A 102 -5.08 -23.09 -20.45
CA GLY A 102 -5.68 -23.24 -19.12
C GLY A 102 -4.78 -22.86 -17.93
N GLY A 103 -3.67 -22.18 -18.17
CA GLY A 103 -2.82 -21.59 -17.13
C GLY A 103 -3.26 -20.17 -16.75
N SER A 104 -2.41 -19.45 -16.01
CA SER A 104 -2.63 -18.05 -15.65
C SER A 104 -2.32 -17.10 -16.81
N SER A 105 -3.04 -15.98 -16.92
CA SER A 105 -2.67 -14.86 -17.80
C SER A 105 -2.41 -13.61 -16.97
N PHE A 106 -1.38 -12.85 -17.33
CA PHE A 106 -1.02 -11.60 -16.65
C PHE A 106 -0.79 -10.47 -17.64
N VAL A 107 -0.81 -9.24 -17.15
CA VAL A 107 -0.27 -8.07 -17.86
C VAL A 107 0.92 -7.52 -17.09
N VAL A 108 2.05 -7.36 -17.78
CA VAL A 108 3.25 -6.71 -17.26
C VAL A 108 3.29 -5.27 -17.75
N ALA A 109 3.43 -4.32 -16.83
CA ALA A 109 3.73 -2.93 -17.14
C ALA A 109 5.24 -2.70 -17.05
N CYS A 110 5.82 -2.05 -18.05
CA CYS A 110 7.23 -1.71 -18.12
C CYS A 110 7.41 -0.21 -18.44
N THR A 111 8.42 0.43 -17.84
CA THR A 111 8.84 1.78 -18.26
C THR A 111 10.13 1.73 -19.09
N ALA A 112 10.15 2.49 -20.18
CA ALA A 112 11.32 2.68 -21.02
C ALA A 112 11.67 4.17 -21.09
N ASN A 113 12.96 4.50 -20.97
CA ASN A 113 13.45 5.84 -21.25
C ASN A 113 14.01 5.89 -22.67
N ARG A 114 13.44 6.74 -23.53
CA ARG A 114 13.96 6.98 -24.88
C ARG A 114 14.37 8.44 -25.07
N TYR A 115 15.62 8.65 -25.44
CA TYR A 115 16.15 9.97 -25.80
C TYR A 115 15.69 10.37 -27.20
N ASN A 116 14.73 11.29 -27.31
CA ASN A 116 14.38 11.89 -28.60
C ASN A 116 15.32 13.07 -28.90
N GLN A 117 16.10 12.95 -29.99
CA GLN A 117 16.85 14.07 -30.57
C GLN A 117 15.92 14.97 -31.38
N THR A 118 15.15 15.82 -30.68
CA THR A 118 14.51 16.97 -31.33
C THR A 118 15.50 18.12 -31.47
N GLY A 119 15.48 18.85 -32.58
CA GLY A 119 16.43 19.94 -32.91
C GLY A 119 16.43 21.17 -31.98
N LEU A 120 15.75 21.10 -30.84
CA LEU A 120 15.69 22.11 -29.78
C LEU A 120 16.25 21.61 -28.44
N GLY A 121 16.89 20.43 -28.42
CA GLY A 121 17.56 19.85 -27.26
C GLY A 121 17.12 18.42 -26.96
N THR A 122 17.96 17.71 -26.20
CA THR A 122 17.67 16.35 -25.74
C THR A 122 16.67 16.41 -24.58
N ARG A 123 15.45 15.90 -24.78
CA ARG A 123 14.53 15.58 -23.68
C ARG A 123 14.43 14.07 -23.53
N SER A 124 14.61 13.63 -22.28
CA SER A 124 14.24 12.30 -21.81
C SER A 124 12.73 12.18 -21.92
N LEU A 125 12.23 11.20 -22.68
CA LEU A 125 10.80 10.87 -22.68
C LEU A 125 10.64 9.49 -22.09
N PHE A 126 9.95 9.42 -20.96
CA PHE A 126 9.56 8.18 -20.34
C PHE A 126 8.30 7.63 -21.05
N GLN A 127 8.28 6.31 -21.21
CA GLN A 127 7.28 5.59 -21.98
C GLN A 127 6.76 4.43 -21.14
N LEU A 128 5.45 4.35 -20.96
CA LEU A 128 4.78 3.18 -20.38
C LEU A 128 4.39 2.21 -21.50
N LEU A 129 4.81 0.96 -21.32
CA LEU A 129 4.58 -0.18 -22.20
C LEU A 129 3.77 -1.23 -21.43
N LEU A 130 2.80 -1.86 -22.09
CA LEU A 130 1.93 -2.88 -21.48
C LEU A 130 1.97 -4.16 -22.31
N TYR A 131 2.30 -5.29 -21.68
CA TYR A 131 2.45 -6.59 -22.33
C TYR A 131 1.57 -7.66 -21.69
N LYS A 132 0.73 -8.34 -22.47
CA LYS A 132 0.04 -9.56 -22.05
C LYS A 132 1.02 -10.74 -22.11
N ILE A 133 1.12 -11.49 -21.03
CA ILE A 133 1.82 -12.77 -20.96
C ILE A 133 0.82 -13.87 -20.56
N ASN A 134 1.00 -15.05 -21.14
CA ASN A 134 0.21 -16.22 -20.84
C ASN A 134 1.13 -17.32 -20.33
N LEU A 135 0.73 -18.04 -19.29
CA LEU A 135 1.42 -19.23 -18.80
C LEU A 135 0.76 -20.52 -19.32
N THR A 136 1.58 -21.55 -19.43
CA THR A 136 1.16 -22.94 -19.64
C THR A 136 0.34 -23.46 -18.44
N SER A 137 -0.39 -24.56 -18.61
CA SER A 137 -1.32 -25.11 -17.60
C SER A 137 -0.67 -25.54 -16.28
N ASP A 138 0.62 -25.86 -16.29
CA ASP A 138 1.40 -26.15 -15.07
C ASP A 138 1.83 -24.87 -14.32
N GLY A 139 1.67 -23.70 -14.96
CA GLY A 139 2.08 -22.41 -14.45
C GLY A 139 3.60 -22.19 -14.45
N MET A 140 4.39 -23.02 -15.15
CA MET A 140 5.86 -23.05 -15.04
C MET A 140 6.62 -22.54 -16.28
N ASN A 141 5.92 -22.23 -17.37
CA ASN A 141 6.50 -21.70 -18.62
C ASN A 141 5.53 -20.71 -19.29
N LEU A 142 6.05 -19.80 -20.12
CA LEU A 142 5.23 -18.98 -21.04
C LEU A 142 4.61 -19.85 -22.16
N GLU A 143 3.40 -19.54 -22.61
CA GLU A 143 2.81 -20.12 -23.83
C GLU A 143 3.45 -19.58 -25.11
N SER A 144 3.80 -18.29 -25.09
CA SER A 144 4.38 -17.54 -26.20
C SER A 144 5.22 -16.38 -25.67
N GLU A 145 5.93 -15.70 -26.56
CA GLU A 145 6.55 -14.40 -26.22
C GLU A 145 5.49 -13.37 -25.75
N PRO A 146 5.88 -12.38 -24.91
CA PRO A 146 4.99 -11.32 -24.46
C PRO A 146 4.38 -10.52 -25.62
N LYS A 147 3.06 -10.32 -25.60
CA LYS A 147 2.34 -9.58 -26.64
C LYS A 147 2.07 -8.15 -26.16
N ALA A 148 2.49 -7.14 -26.92
CA ALA A 148 2.14 -5.75 -26.62
C ALA A 148 0.61 -5.55 -26.71
N LEU A 149 0.02 -4.93 -25.68
CA LEU A 149 -1.42 -4.59 -25.67
C LEU A 149 -1.73 -3.32 -26.48
N LEU A 150 -0.76 -2.41 -26.57
CA LEU A 150 -0.92 -1.12 -27.21
C LEU A 150 -0.13 -1.00 -28.52
N SER A 151 -0.74 -0.42 -29.56
CA SER A 151 -0.06 -0.12 -30.84
C SER A 151 1.00 0.98 -30.71
N ASN A 152 0.93 1.80 -29.65
CA ASN A 152 1.87 2.86 -29.30
C ASN A 152 2.05 2.90 -27.77
N PHE A 153 3.17 3.42 -27.29
CA PHE A 153 3.38 3.65 -25.84
C PHE A 153 2.54 4.83 -25.32
N ILE A 154 2.33 4.87 -24.01
CA ILE A 154 1.81 6.06 -23.31
C ILE A 154 3.01 6.89 -22.84
N THR A 155 3.10 8.14 -23.26
CA THR A 155 4.15 9.06 -22.78
C THR A 155 3.82 9.52 -21.36
N ILE A 156 4.81 9.46 -20.46
CA ILE A 156 4.72 9.98 -19.08
C ILE A 156 5.80 11.05 -18.91
N SER A 157 5.52 12.12 -18.15
CA SER A 157 6.41 13.29 -18.14
C SER A 157 7.69 13.05 -17.32
N ASP A 158 7.55 12.57 -16.08
CA ASP A 158 8.61 12.59 -15.07
C ASP A 158 8.59 11.34 -14.15
N ASP A 159 8.37 10.14 -14.73
CA ASP A 159 8.18 8.83 -14.04
C ASP A 159 7.03 8.79 -13.00
N THR A 160 6.29 9.89 -12.81
CA THR A 160 5.06 9.95 -12.02
C THR A 160 3.86 9.46 -12.83
N PHE A 161 3.44 8.22 -12.58
CA PHE A 161 2.26 7.61 -13.15
C PHE A 161 1.69 6.56 -12.20
N ILE A 162 0.48 6.12 -12.50
CA ILE A 162 -0.26 5.10 -11.76
C ILE A 162 -0.74 4.08 -12.76
N VAL A 163 -0.69 2.79 -12.42
CA VAL A 163 -1.30 1.71 -13.19
C VAL A 163 -2.00 0.79 -12.22
N SER A 164 -3.25 0.44 -12.47
CA SER A 164 -3.91 -0.69 -11.81
C SER A 164 -4.94 -1.30 -12.73
N MET A 165 -5.34 -2.53 -12.43
CA MET A 165 -6.37 -3.24 -13.17
C MET A 165 -7.73 -3.07 -12.50
N ARG A 166 -8.77 -2.88 -13.30
CA ARG A 166 -10.16 -2.89 -12.82
C ARG A 166 -10.53 -4.29 -12.32
N GLU A 167 -11.06 -4.34 -11.10
CA GLU A 167 -11.70 -5.56 -10.60
C GLU A 167 -13.02 -5.88 -11.34
N ASP A 168 -13.65 -4.91 -11.99
CA ASP A 168 -14.98 -5.05 -12.60
C ASP A 168 -14.98 -5.14 -14.14
N ALA A 169 -13.82 -5.01 -14.78
CA ALA A 169 -13.64 -5.15 -16.22
C ALA A 169 -12.21 -5.61 -16.54
N PRO A 170 -11.95 -6.32 -17.66
CA PRO A 170 -10.60 -6.73 -18.04
C PRO A 170 -9.84 -5.55 -18.67
N GLU A 171 -9.69 -4.49 -17.88
CA GLU A 171 -9.12 -3.22 -18.29
C GLU A 171 -8.05 -2.78 -17.30
N ILE A 172 -6.92 -2.30 -17.82
CA ILE A 172 -5.98 -1.49 -17.05
C ILE A 172 -6.37 -0.03 -17.16
N VAL A 173 -6.31 0.67 -16.03
CA VAL A 173 -6.38 2.12 -15.96
C VAL A 173 -5.00 2.68 -15.67
N VAL A 174 -4.54 3.58 -16.52
CA VAL A 174 -3.30 4.35 -16.31
C VAL A 174 -3.68 5.79 -15.98
N ILE A 175 -3.07 6.38 -14.96
CA ILE A 175 -3.22 7.80 -14.63
C ILE A 175 -1.86 8.49 -14.74
N THR A 176 -1.76 9.55 -15.53
CA THR A 176 -0.48 10.22 -15.83
C THR A 176 -0.51 11.70 -15.45
N ALA A 177 0.58 12.19 -14.86
CA ALA A 177 0.89 13.61 -14.69
C ALA A 177 1.38 14.24 -16.02
N PRO A 178 1.38 15.58 -16.16
CA PRO A 178 0.85 16.59 -15.23
C PRO A 178 -0.69 16.63 -15.19
N GLY A 179 -1.24 17.09 -14.07
CA GLY A 179 -2.68 16.99 -13.79
C GLY A 179 -3.11 15.54 -13.61
N LEU A 180 -4.34 15.20 -14.05
CA LEU A 180 -4.88 13.85 -14.05
C LEU A 180 -5.40 13.48 -15.44
N THR A 181 -4.61 12.72 -16.21
CA THR A 181 -5.05 12.10 -17.47
C THR A 181 -5.21 10.59 -17.29
N ILE A 182 -6.44 10.11 -17.49
CA ILE A 182 -6.86 8.73 -17.31
C ILE A 182 -6.90 8.05 -18.69
N TRP A 183 -6.29 6.88 -18.80
CA TRP A 183 -6.32 6.01 -19.98
C TRP A 183 -6.92 4.66 -19.60
N ARG A 184 -7.79 4.10 -20.44
CA ARG A 184 -8.37 2.75 -20.26
C ARG A 184 -7.88 1.83 -21.37
N ILE A 185 -7.29 0.70 -21.03
CA ILE A 185 -6.65 -0.23 -21.97
C ILE A 185 -7.32 -1.61 -21.86
N ASN A 186 -7.71 -2.21 -22.98
CA ASN A 186 -8.29 -3.55 -23.01
C ASN A 186 -7.20 -4.63 -22.85
N CYS A 187 -7.30 -5.47 -21.81
CA CYS A 187 -6.34 -6.54 -21.56
C CYS A 187 -6.65 -7.84 -22.32
N LEU A 188 -7.84 -7.97 -22.93
CA LEU A 188 -8.23 -9.15 -23.73
C LEU A 188 -7.89 -9.03 -25.22
N SER A 189 -7.29 -7.91 -25.67
CA SER A 189 -6.93 -7.76 -27.06
C SER A 189 -5.83 -8.74 -27.47
N GLU A 190 -6.07 -9.54 -28.50
CA GLU A 190 -5.07 -10.46 -29.06
C GLU A 190 -4.09 -9.80 -30.03
N GLN A 191 -4.31 -8.52 -30.37
CA GLN A 191 -3.44 -7.69 -31.19
C GLN A 191 -3.24 -6.31 -30.53
N PRO A 192 -2.09 -5.64 -30.73
CA PRO A 192 -1.83 -4.32 -30.15
C PRO A 192 -2.86 -3.30 -30.67
N SER A 193 -3.55 -2.59 -29.78
CA SER A 193 -4.65 -1.66 -30.12
C SER A 193 -4.43 -0.25 -29.56
N SER A 194 -5.25 0.72 -29.95
CA SER A 194 -5.36 1.97 -29.20
C SER A 194 -6.02 1.74 -27.84
N PRO A 195 -5.82 2.62 -26.84
CA PRO A 195 -6.65 2.65 -25.63
C PRO A 195 -8.15 2.66 -25.99
N ILE A 196 -8.97 2.05 -25.14
CA ILE A 196 -10.45 2.07 -25.23
C ILE A 196 -10.94 3.51 -25.20
N GLU A 197 -10.37 4.29 -24.28
CA GLU A 197 -10.74 5.67 -24.00
C GLU A 197 -9.59 6.37 -23.29
N SER A 198 -9.49 7.69 -23.46
CA SER A 198 -8.75 8.54 -22.53
C SER A 198 -9.47 9.86 -22.27
N PHE A 199 -9.25 10.43 -21.09
CA PHE A 199 -9.76 11.74 -20.72
C PHE A 199 -8.88 12.39 -19.65
N SER A 200 -8.85 13.71 -19.63
CA SER A 200 -8.18 14.48 -18.58
C SER A 200 -9.21 15.23 -17.75
N ILE A 201 -8.93 15.42 -16.46
CA ILE A 201 -9.64 16.39 -15.61
C ILE A 201 -8.66 17.50 -15.18
N SER A 202 -9.17 18.72 -15.09
CA SER A 202 -8.40 19.91 -14.69
C SER A 202 -8.29 20.08 -13.17
N GLU A 203 -8.99 19.24 -12.40
CA GLU A 203 -9.03 19.27 -10.94
C GLU A 203 -8.04 18.23 -10.37
N GLY A 204 -6.97 18.70 -9.75
CA GLY A 204 -5.97 17.86 -9.08
C GLY A 204 -4.68 17.67 -9.88
N ASP A 205 -3.65 17.24 -9.16
CA ASP A 205 -2.36 16.80 -9.70
C ASP A 205 -2.01 15.49 -9.01
N LEU A 206 -1.48 14.53 -9.75
CA LEU A 206 -1.04 13.23 -9.27
C LEU A 206 -0.11 13.35 -8.04
N ASN A 207 0.75 14.37 -8.03
CA ASN A 207 1.76 14.66 -7.00
C ASN A 207 1.20 15.16 -5.65
N HIS A 208 -0.13 15.23 -5.49
CA HIS A 208 -0.82 15.64 -4.26
C HIS A 208 -1.51 14.49 -3.51
N PHE A 209 -1.51 13.29 -4.07
CA PHE A 209 -2.13 12.11 -3.46
C PHE A 209 -1.07 11.18 -2.87
N TYR A 210 -1.44 10.44 -1.83
CA TYR A 210 -0.54 9.50 -1.16
C TYR A 210 -0.43 8.19 -1.95
N ASP A 211 -1.58 7.69 -2.42
CA ASP A 211 -1.71 6.54 -3.31
C ASP A 211 -3.11 6.58 -3.95
N VAL A 212 -3.45 5.68 -4.87
CA VAL A 212 -4.72 5.67 -5.60
C VAL A 212 -5.16 4.24 -5.86
N TYR A 213 -6.47 3.96 -5.81
CA TYR A 213 -7.00 2.60 -5.94
C TYR A 213 -8.20 2.49 -6.89
N LEU A 214 -8.40 1.30 -7.46
CA LEU A 214 -9.52 1.00 -8.35
C LEU A 214 -10.48 0.01 -7.69
N SER A 215 -11.72 0.42 -7.43
CA SER A 215 -12.75 -0.51 -6.95
C SER A 215 -14.14 -0.12 -7.49
N GLN A 216 -14.94 -1.13 -7.83
CA GLN A 216 -16.34 -0.98 -8.25
C GLN A 216 -16.55 0.12 -9.32
N GLY A 217 -15.69 0.16 -10.35
CA GLY A 217 -15.78 1.13 -11.46
C GLY A 217 -15.36 2.56 -11.12
N LYS A 218 -14.70 2.79 -9.97
CA LYS A 218 -14.26 4.11 -9.50
C LYS A 218 -12.78 4.13 -9.13
N ILE A 219 -12.20 5.31 -9.25
CA ILE A 219 -10.85 5.64 -8.82
C ILE A 219 -10.93 6.35 -7.47
N TYR A 220 -10.14 5.92 -6.50
CA TYR A 220 -10.10 6.42 -5.14
C TYR A 220 -8.69 6.91 -4.80
N PHE A 221 -8.49 8.23 -4.79
CA PHE A 221 -7.22 8.85 -4.45
C PHE A 221 -7.14 9.07 -2.93
N LEU A 222 -6.17 8.45 -2.27
CA LEU A 222 -5.88 8.69 -0.85
C LEU A 222 -5.20 10.05 -0.67
N SER A 223 -5.64 10.81 0.32
CA SER A 223 -5.05 12.11 0.61
C SER A 223 -3.65 11.97 1.23
N GLN A 224 -2.77 12.93 0.92
CA GLN A 224 -1.47 13.10 1.58
C GLN A 224 -1.51 14.33 2.49
N SER A 225 -0.81 14.28 3.63
CA SER A 225 -0.54 15.46 4.45
C SER A 225 0.65 16.27 3.90
N PRO A 226 0.80 17.57 4.23
CA PRO A 226 1.86 18.41 3.66
C PRO A 226 3.31 17.95 3.92
N ASP A 227 3.51 17.07 4.90
CA ASP A 227 4.78 16.46 5.28
C ASP A 227 5.01 15.05 4.67
N GLY A 228 4.12 14.62 3.78
CA GLY A 228 4.24 13.39 2.99
C GLY A 228 3.58 12.14 3.59
N HIS A 229 3.01 12.21 4.80
CA HIS A 229 2.32 11.07 5.40
C HIS A 229 0.96 10.80 4.77
N PHE A 230 0.45 9.59 5.01
CA PHE A 230 -0.91 9.21 4.68
C PHE A 230 -1.93 9.99 5.52
N ASP A 231 -2.84 10.73 4.86
CA ASP A 231 -3.99 11.38 5.50
C ASP A 231 -5.22 10.46 5.43
N HIS A 232 -5.48 9.75 6.53
CA HIS A 232 -6.61 8.84 6.68
C HIS A 232 -7.99 9.54 6.73
N SER A 233 -8.04 10.87 6.88
CA SER A 233 -9.29 11.61 7.14
C SER A 233 -10.12 11.86 5.89
N ARG A 234 -9.52 11.73 4.69
CA ARG A 234 -10.12 12.12 3.42
C ARG A 234 -9.75 11.15 2.30
N ILE A 235 -10.64 11.06 1.33
CA ILE A 235 -10.44 10.32 0.09
C ILE A 235 -11.13 11.07 -1.05
N HIS A 236 -10.57 11.01 -2.25
CA HIS A 236 -11.15 11.66 -3.42
C HIS A 236 -11.62 10.60 -4.42
N VAL A 237 -12.83 10.74 -4.94
CA VAL A 237 -13.49 9.73 -5.76
C VAL A 237 -13.75 10.28 -7.16
N LEU A 238 -13.38 9.52 -8.19
CA LEU A 238 -13.64 9.82 -9.59
C LEU A 238 -14.29 8.61 -10.25
N GLU A 239 -15.36 8.80 -11.02
CA GLU A 239 -15.97 7.70 -11.79
C GLU A 239 -15.18 7.44 -13.07
N ILE A 240 -14.81 6.17 -13.31
CA ILE A 240 -14.10 5.77 -14.54
C ILE A 240 -15.02 5.92 -15.75
N THR A 241 -16.29 5.55 -15.58
CA THR A 241 -17.35 5.62 -16.59
C THR A 241 -18.55 6.38 -16.03
N GLY A 242 -18.59 7.69 -16.25
CA GLY A 242 -19.66 8.53 -15.69
C GLY A 242 -19.24 9.97 -15.49
N GLN A 243 -19.50 10.50 -14.29
CA GLN A 243 -19.20 11.89 -13.97
C GLN A 243 -17.69 12.09 -13.76
N ARG A 244 -17.04 12.76 -14.73
CA ARG A 244 -15.61 13.08 -14.71
C ARG A 244 -15.29 14.29 -13.83
N GLN A 245 -15.67 14.23 -12.56
CA GLN A 245 -15.39 15.26 -11.55
C GLN A 245 -14.83 14.61 -10.30
N LEU A 246 -13.84 15.25 -9.67
CA LEU A 246 -13.21 14.72 -8.47
C LEU A 246 -14.03 15.10 -7.22
N ARG A 247 -14.60 14.12 -6.52
CA ARG A 247 -15.39 14.34 -5.30
C ARG A 247 -14.61 13.96 -4.05
N THR A 248 -14.27 14.92 -3.21
CA THR A 248 -13.75 14.65 -1.86
C THR A 248 -14.84 14.10 -0.94
N VAL A 249 -14.50 13.07 -0.16
CA VAL A 249 -15.32 12.47 0.89
C VAL A 249 -14.52 12.42 2.19
N ILE A 250 -15.18 12.65 3.32
CA ILE A 250 -14.57 12.56 4.65
C ILE A 250 -14.71 11.11 5.16
N CYS A 251 -13.61 10.54 5.62
CA CYS A 251 -13.55 9.22 6.23
C CYS A 251 -13.81 9.32 7.73
N ASN A 252 -14.68 8.45 8.24
CA ASN A 252 -15.09 8.43 9.65
C ASN A 252 -14.28 7.39 10.44
N PRO A 253 -14.08 7.60 11.76
CA PRO A 253 -13.40 6.65 12.62
C PRO A 253 -14.19 5.34 12.82
N ASP A 254 -13.46 4.28 13.15
CA ASP A 254 -13.97 3.10 13.85
C ASP A 254 -14.57 3.54 15.21
N PRO A 255 -15.84 3.20 15.51
CA PRO A 255 -16.50 3.65 16.74
C PRO A 255 -15.85 3.19 18.06
N LEU A 256 -14.99 2.17 18.02
CA LEU A 256 -14.30 1.61 19.20
C LEU A 256 -12.80 1.94 19.19
N HIS A 257 -12.16 1.96 18.02
CA HIS A 257 -10.70 2.03 17.87
C HIS A 257 -10.19 3.35 17.30
N GLY A 258 -11.07 4.23 16.79
CA GLY A 258 -10.67 5.50 16.20
C GLY A 258 -10.18 5.35 14.76
N VAL A 259 -9.00 5.88 14.45
CA VAL A 259 -8.43 5.94 13.09
C VAL A 259 -7.06 5.28 13.04
N PRO A 260 -6.58 4.83 11.86
CA PRO A 260 -5.19 4.45 11.70
C PRO A 260 -4.28 5.61 12.13
N CYS A 261 -3.31 5.34 13.01
CA CYS A 261 -2.29 6.34 13.33
C CYS A 261 -1.50 6.74 12.08
N ALA A 262 -1.05 8.00 12.04
CA ALA A 262 -0.12 8.48 11.03
C ALA A 262 1.13 7.59 11.01
N ARG A 263 1.52 7.15 9.81
CA ARG A 263 2.53 6.12 9.59
C ARG A 263 3.17 6.29 8.21
N LYS A 264 4.35 5.70 8.01
CA LYS A 264 5.03 5.58 6.71
C LYS A 264 5.09 4.12 6.28
N GLN A 265 5.39 3.90 4.99
CA GLN A 265 5.65 2.57 4.42
C GLN A 265 4.60 1.50 4.78
N ALA A 266 3.32 1.91 4.91
CA ALA A 266 2.24 0.96 5.13
C ALA A 266 1.88 0.28 3.81
N ALA A 267 1.56 -1.00 3.85
CA ALA A 267 1.06 -1.70 2.69
C ALA A 267 -0.42 -1.36 2.50
N ILE A 268 -0.81 -0.96 1.29
CA ILE A 268 -2.18 -0.55 0.99
C ILE A 268 -2.58 -1.08 -0.40
N ASP A 269 -3.78 -1.67 -0.47
CA ASP A 269 -4.43 -2.15 -1.71
C ASP A 269 -5.96 -2.02 -1.58
N SER A 270 -6.72 -2.29 -2.65
CA SER A 270 -8.18 -2.31 -2.65
C SER A 270 -8.78 -3.58 -3.22
N VAL A 271 -9.87 -4.05 -2.60
CA VAL A 271 -10.63 -5.21 -3.10
C VAL A 271 -12.12 -5.07 -2.80
N ALA A 272 -12.95 -5.28 -3.83
CA ALA A 272 -14.41 -5.46 -3.75
C ALA A 272 -15.18 -4.47 -2.85
N GLY A 273 -14.78 -3.19 -2.85
CA GLY A 273 -15.43 -2.12 -2.07
C GLY A 273 -14.70 -1.74 -0.78
N TYR A 274 -13.47 -2.20 -0.57
CA TYR A 274 -12.64 -1.87 0.59
C TYR A 274 -11.26 -1.39 0.15
N ILE A 275 -10.69 -0.45 0.89
CA ILE A 275 -9.23 -0.22 0.92
C ILE A 275 -8.69 -0.87 2.19
N ILE A 276 -7.61 -1.63 2.05
CA ILE A 276 -6.90 -2.33 3.11
C ILE A 276 -5.64 -1.55 3.43
N LEU A 277 -5.34 -1.34 4.71
CA LEU A 277 -4.08 -0.79 5.19
C LEU A 277 -3.48 -1.73 6.23
N ALA A 278 -2.21 -2.09 6.03
CA ALA A 278 -1.53 -3.10 6.83
C ALA A 278 -0.15 -2.62 7.27
N GLY A 279 0.09 -2.61 8.59
CA GLY A 279 1.41 -2.37 9.18
C GLY A 279 1.98 -1.00 8.82
N GLY A 280 3.21 -0.98 8.32
CA GLY A 280 4.03 0.22 8.16
C GLY A 280 4.78 0.58 9.43
N GLU A 281 5.31 1.79 9.50
CA GLU A 281 6.19 2.23 10.59
C GLU A 281 5.84 3.61 11.16
N VAL A 282 6.22 3.81 12.42
CA VAL A 282 6.17 5.10 13.12
C VAL A 282 7.53 5.38 13.74
N SER A 283 8.06 6.59 13.51
CA SER A 283 9.31 7.04 14.12
C SER A 283 9.04 7.72 15.47
N TYR A 284 9.72 7.28 16.53
CA TYR A 284 9.68 7.85 17.87
C TYR A 284 11.09 8.20 18.33
N ASP A 285 11.42 9.48 18.44
CA ASP A 285 12.68 10.00 19.01
C ASP A 285 13.97 9.32 18.49
N GLY A 286 14.01 9.06 17.18
CA GLY A 286 15.15 8.40 16.51
C GLY A 286 15.11 6.86 16.50
N SER A 287 14.10 6.25 17.14
CA SER A 287 13.76 4.83 17.00
C SER A 287 12.62 4.63 16.00
N VAL A 288 12.54 3.43 15.41
CA VAL A 288 11.49 3.04 14.47
C VAL A 288 10.69 1.88 15.06
N SER A 289 9.37 2.01 15.07
CA SER A 289 8.44 0.97 15.51
C SER A 289 7.63 0.46 14.31
N HIS A 290 7.77 -0.82 14.00
CA HIS A 290 7.01 -1.48 12.93
C HIS A 290 5.66 -1.97 13.48
N LEU A 291 4.59 -1.63 12.77
CA LEU A 291 3.21 -1.92 13.13
C LEU A 291 2.77 -3.29 12.61
N VAL A 292 1.83 -3.92 13.34
CA VAL A 292 1.29 -5.25 13.04
C VAL A 292 -0.24 -5.26 12.90
N ASP A 293 -0.86 -4.08 12.87
CA ASP A 293 -2.31 -3.90 12.76
C ASP A 293 -2.80 -3.89 11.31
N TYR A 294 -4.09 -4.21 11.14
CA TYR A 294 -4.80 -4.08 9.88
C TYR A 294 -6.01 -3.14 10.05
N TRP A 295 -6.26 -2.33 9.04
CA TRP A 295 -7.37 -1.40 8.95
C TRP A 295 -8.06 -1.52 7.60
N PHE A 296 -9.38 -1.33 7.60
CA PHE A 296 -10.21 -1.40 6.40
C PHE A 296 -11.04 -0.12 6.30
N LEU A 297 -10.95 0.58 5.18
CA LEU A 297 -11.90 1.63 4.81
C LEU A 297 -13.00 1.01 3.96
N ASP A 298 -14.22 0.98 4.50
CA ASP A 298 -15.41 0.53 3.79
C ASP A 298 -15.89 1.62 2.82
N LEU A 299 -15.68 1.44 1.51
CA LEU A 299 -15.94 2.48 0.50
C LEU A 299 -17.43 2.74 0.24
N SER A 300 -18.34 1.94 0.84
CA SER A 300 -19.78 2.20 0.80
C SER A 300 -20.22 3.19 1.88
N THR A 301 -19.54 3.19 3.03
CA THR A 301 -19.85 4.02 4.21
C THR A 301 -18.81 5.11 4.50
N PHE A 302 -17.61 4.99 3.93
CA PHE A 302 -16.42 5.78 4.27
C PHE A 302 -16.13 5.76 5.77
N VAL A 303 -16.10 4.54 6.34
CA VAL A 303 -15.81 4.28 7.76
C VAL A 303 -14.59 3.37 7.85
N TRP A 304 -13.58 3.80 8.61
CA TRP A 304 -12.45 2.95 9.02
C TRP A 304 -12.91 1.91 10.03
N LYS A 305 -12.35 0.70 9.93
CA LYS A 305 -12.60 -0.42 10.83
C LYS A 305 -11.26 -1.07 11.18
N GLN A 306 -10.91 -1.16 12.46
CA GLN A 306 -9.71 -1.89 12.87
C GLN A 306 -10.00 -3.39 12.92
N MET A 307 -9.04 -4.21 12.50
CA MET A 307 -9.14 -5.66 12.66
C MET A 307 -8.65 -6.11 14.03
N HIS A 308 -9.30 -7.16 14.55
CA HIS A 308 -8.80 -7.90 15.70
C HIS A 308 -7.59 -8.79 15.36
N ALA A 309 -7.46 -9.20 14.10
CA ALA A 309 -6.29 -9.92 13.60
C ALA A 309 -5.05 -9.02 13.61
N LYS A 310 -3.88 -9.63 13.77
CA LYS A 310 -2.58 -8.96 13.72
C LYS A 310 -1.58 -9.82 12.97
N MET A 311 -0.56 -9.19 12.40
CA MET A 311 0.55 -9.91 11.80
C MET A 311 1.28 -10.73 12.88
N PRO A 312 1.64 -12.00 12.63
CA PRO A 312 2.45 -12.80 13.56
C PRO A 312 3.88 -12.25 13.70
N ILE A 313 4.34 -11.47 12.71
CA ILE A 313 5.62 -10.76 12.69
C ILE A 313 5.43 -9.35 12.12
N PRO A 314 6.13 -8.32 12.64
CA PRO A 314 6.24 -7.06 11.93
C PRO A 314 7.08 -7.24 10.66
N LEU A 315 6.68 -6.58 9.58
CA LEU A 315 7.41 -6.58 8.31
C LEU A 315 8.01 -5.19 8.05
N ILE A 316 9.18 -5.16 7.43
CA ILE A 316 9.87 -3.98 6.93
C ILE A 316 9.45 -3.76 5.48
N GLU A 317 9.08 -2.52 5.14
CA GLU A 317 8.55 -2.13 3.82
C GLU A 317 7.50 -3.15 3.28
N PRO A 318 6.43 -3.44 4.05
CA PRO A 318 5.41 -4.38 3.62
C PRO A 318 4.71 -3.88 2.37
N ARG A 319 4.34 -4.83 1.51
CA ARG A 319 3.49 -4.66 0.34
C ARG A 319 2.34 -5.67 0.39
N LEU A 320 1.23 -5.37 -0.29
CA LEU A 320 -0.02 -6.10 -0.14
C LEU A 320 -0.63 -6.36 -1.52
N THR A 321 -0.89 -7.63 -1.80
CA THR A 321 -1.59 -8.11 -2.99
C THR A 321 -2.94 -8.67 -2.58
N THR A 322 -4.03 -8.09 -3.08
CA THR A 322 -5.36 -8.71 -3.09
C THR A 322 -5.49 -9.61 -4.32
N ALA A 323 -6.06 -10.81 -4.15
CA ALA A 323 -6.21 -11.78 -5.24
C ALA A 323 -7.68 -12.01 -5.59
N ASP A 324 -7.94 -12.41 -6.84
CA ASP A 324 -9.30 -12.70 -7.34
C ASP A 324 -10.00 -13.86 -6.62
N SER A 325 -9.26 -14.70 -5.90
CA SER A 325 -9.79 -15.71 -4.99
C SER A 325 -10.45 -15.14 -3.72
N GLY A 326 -10.18 -13.87 -3.38
CA GLY A 326 -10.45 -13.30 -2.05
C GLY A 326 -9.34 -13.60 -1.03
N ASN A 327 -8.24 -14.24 -1.42
CA ASN A 327 -7.03 -14.30 -0.60
C ASN A 327 -6.33 -12.94 -0.62
N ILE A 328 -5.64 -12.60 0.47
CA ILE A 328 -4.75 -11.45 0.55
C ILE A 328 -3.36 -11.93 0.96
N TYR A 329 -2.34 -11.39 0.31
CA TYR A 329 -0.94 -11.70 0.60
C TYR A 329 -0.21 -10.43 1.01
N LEU A 330 0.23 -10.37 2.26
CA LEU A 330 1.12 -9.33 2.77
C LEU A 330 2.54 -9.86 2.75
N TRP A 331 3.46 -9.16 2.09
CA TRP A 331 4.84 -9.61 1.91
C TRP A 331 5.83 -8.49 2.14
N GLY A 332 7.00 -8.81 2.69
CA GLY A 332 7.97 -7.80 3.12
C GLY A 332 9.20 -8.40 3.78
N ASP A 333 10.17 -7.56 4.10
CA ASP A 333 11.44 -8.00 4.69
C ASP A 333 11.33 -8.20 6.21
N PHE A 334 12.12 -9.13 6.74
CA PHE A 334 12.27 -9.40 8.17
C PHE A 334 13.75 -9.56 8.52
N ASP A 335 14.28 -8.73 9.42
CA ASP A 335 15.72 -8.64 9.73
C ASP A 335 16.13 -9.31 11.05
N GLN A 336 15.18 -9.88 11.81
CA GLN A 336 15.49 -10.56 13.07
C GLN A 336 15.90 -12.03 12.85
N PRO A 337 16.81 -12.59 13.67
CA PRO A 337 17.23 -13.99 13.54
C PRO A 337 16.07 -14.98 13.68
N MET A 338 15.90 -15.86 12.70
CA MET A 338 14.92 -16.95 12.73
C MET A 338 15.60 -18.31 13.01
N PRO A 339 15.15 -19.09 14.00
CA PRO A 339 15.68 -20.43 14.25
C PRO A 339 15.53 -21.34 13.02
N GLY A 340 16.64 -21.88 12.52
CA GLY A 340 16.71 -22.73 11.32
C GLY A 340 17.05 -22.00 10.01
N MET A 341 17.09 -20.66 10.02
CA MET A 341 17.42 -19.84 8.84
C MET A 341 18.89 -19.38 8.87
N PRO A 342 19.52 -19.11 7.70
CA PRO A 342 20.79 -18.38 7.64
C PRO A 342 20.63 -16.96 8.22
N THR A 343 21.71 -16.36 8.75
CA THR A 343 21.66 -14.95 9.20
C THR A 343 21.47 -13.99 8.02
N GLY A 344 20.50 -13.08 8.11
CA GLY A 344 20.29 -12.00 7.14
C GLY A 344 18.90 -11.40 7.23
N THR A 345 18.56 -10.57 6.24
CA THR A 345 17.18 -10.15 6.00
C THR A 345 16.50 -11.14 5.07
N HIS A 346 15.26 -11.49 5.36
CA HIS A 346 14.48 -12.48 4.62
C HIS A 346 13.14 -11.90 4.18
N LEU A 347 12.76 -12.14 2.93
CA LEU A 347 11.38 -11.99 2.51
C LEU A 347 10.50 -12.97 3.30
N ARG A 348 9.40 -12.47 3.86
CA ARG A 348 8.30 -13.25 4.46
C ARG A 348 7.00 -12.93 3.72
N ILE A 349 6.12 -13.93 3.67
CA ILE A 349 4.83 -13.87 2.99
C ILE A 349 3.78 -14.35 3.99
N LEU A 350 2.84 -13.47 4.31
CA LEU A 350 1.74 -13.70 5.23
C LEU A 350 0.45 -13.80 4.43
N LYS A 351 -0.20 -14.97 4.44
CA LYS A 351 -1.51 -15.17 3.84
C LYS A 351 -2.60 -14.76 4.83
N ILE A 352 -3.46 -13.85 4.43
CA ILE A 352 -4.61 -13.39 5.22
C ILE A 352 -5.89 -13.95 4.61
N THR A 353 -6.72 -14.53 5.47
CA THR A 353 -7.94 -15.30 5.13
C THR A 353 -9.10 -14.88 6.04
N GLY A 354 -10.33 -15.27 5.69
CA GLY A 354 -11.58 -14.76 6.30
C GLY A 354 -12.28 -13.68 5.46
N PHE A 355 -11.77 -13.42 4.25
CA PHE A 355 -12.29 -12.43 3.28
C PHE A 355 -12.93 -13.08 2.06
N GLU A 356 -13.24 -14.38 2.10
CA GLU A 356 -13.72 -15.15 0.95
C GLU A 356 -15.10 -14.68 0.44
N SER A 357 -15.84 -13.92 1.27
CA SER A 357 -17.07 -13.21 0.89
C SER A 357 -16.84 -11.85 0.20
N ILE A 358 -15.63 -11.30 0.29
CA ILE A 358 -15.16 -10.04 -0.31
C ILE A 358 -14.21 -10.40 -1.46
N LYS A 359 -14.69 -11.26 -2.38
CA LYS A 359 -13.98 -11.57 -3.62
C LYS A 359 -14.53 -10.70 -4.76
N PRO A 360 -13.67 -10.20 -5.65
CA PRO A 360 -14.11 -9.54 -6.88
C PRO A 360 -15.05 -10.43 -7.72
N PRO A 361 -16.09 -9.87 -8.35
CA PRO A 361 -16.93 -10.62 -9.29
C PRO A 361 -16.13 -11.03 -10.56
N PRO A 362 -16.45 -12.15 -11.22
CA PRO A 362 -15.99 -12.43 -12.58
C PRO A 362 -16.39 -11.29 -13.55
N TYR A 363 -15.59 -11.04 -14.60
CA TYR A 363 -15.88 -9.97 -15.56
C TYR A 363 -17.28 -10.10 -16.22
N ASP A 364 -17.72 -11.33 -16.50
CA ASP A 364 -19.06 -11.62 -17.05
C ASP A 364 -20.22 -11.37 -16.07
N GLU A 365 -19.95 -11.31 -14.76
CA GLU A 365 -20.94 -10.90 -13.75
C GLU A 365 -20.87 -9.40 -13.51
N ALA A 366 -19.66 -8.84 -13.49
CA ALA A 366 -19.40 -7.42 -13.29
C ALA A 366 -20.04 -6.56 -14.39
N SER A 367 -19.88 -6.96 -15.66
CA SER A 367 -20.50 -6.32 -16.84
C SER A 367 -22.04 -6.31 -16.83
N LYS A 368 -22.68 -7.13 -15.98
CA LYS A 368 -24.14 -7.17 -15.80
C LYS A 368 -24.64 -6.31 -14.64
N LYS A 369 -23.73 -5.81 -13.78
CA LYS A 369 -24.11 -4.89 -12.69
C LYS A 369 -24.40 -3.50 -13.26
N PRO A 370 -25.42 -2.77 -12.76
CA PRO A 370 -25.61 -1.37 -13.12
C PRO A 370 -24.37 -0.56 -12.77
N THR A 371 -23.82 0.19 -13.74
CA THR A 371 -22.71 1.12 -13.54
C THR A 371 -23.12 2.40 -12.81
N SER A 372 -24.41 2.58 -12.51
CA SER A 372 -24.95 3.69 -11.73
C SER A 372 -25.12 3.32 -10.26
N PRO A 373 -24.63 4.14 -9.30
CA PRO A 373 -24.83 3.88 -7.88
C PRO A 373 -26.26 4.21 -7.42
N PRO A 374 -26.71 3.70 -6.26
CA PRO A 374 -27.96 4.10 -5.63
C PRO A 374 -27.82 5.46 -4.91
N PHE A 375 -27.27 6.46 -5.60
CA PHE A 375 -27.31 7.86 -5.15
C PHE A 375 -28.39 8.58 -5.93
N ILE A 376 -29.50 8.87 -5.27
CA ILE A 376 -30.45 9.90 -5.72
C ILE A 376 -29.68 11.22 -5.72
N PRO A 377 -29.54 11.93 -6.86
CA PRO A 377 -28.95 13.26 -6.85
C PRO A 377 -29.81 14.18 -5.99
N GLN A 378 -29.25 14.72 -4.90
CA GLN A 378 -29.87 15.90 -4.30
C GLN A 378 -29.79 17.02 -5.33
N GLY A 379 -30.97 17.49 -5.76
CA GLY A 379 -31.12 18.45 -6.84
C GLY A 379 -30.46 19.80 -6.54
N PRO A 380 -30.34 20.68 -7.56
CA PRO A 380 -29.60 21.93 -7.44
C PRO A 380 -30.22 22.84 -6.38
N TYR A 381 -29.38 23.33 -5.46
CA TYR A 381 -29.73 24.47 -4.61
C TYR A 381 -30.03 25.69 -5.50
N PRO A 382 -31.20 26.34 -5.37
CA PRO A 382 -31.48 27.57 -6.09
C PRO A 382 -30.72 28.74 -5.45
N ALA A 383 -29.97 29.47 -6.26
CA ALA A 383 -29.31 30.70 -5.84
C ALA A 383 -30.25 31.91 -5.95
N GLY A 384 -30.39 32.66 -4.86
CA GLY A 384 -30.72 34.09 -4.89
C GLY A 384 -32.19 34.50 -4.73
N ALA A 385 -32.53 34.99 -3.54
CA ALA A 385 -33.01 36.38 -3.34
C ALA A 385 -32.98 36.72 -1.84
N ALA A 386 -32.78 37.99 -1.50
CA ALA A 386 -32.76 38.46 -0.12
C ALA A 386 -34.19 38.74 0.39
N ASP A 387 -34.45 38.45 1.68
CA ASP A 387 -34.80 39.47 2.68
C ASP A 387 -35.11 38.86 4.06
N GLY A 388 -34.70 39.57 5.11
CA GLY A 388 -35.43 39.71 6.38
C GLY A 388 -35.73 38.49 7.27
N LEU A 389 -35.14 38.52 8.48
CA LEU A 389 -35.65 37.91 9.73
C LEU A 389 -35.58 36.37 9.86
N LEU A 390 -34.67 35.92 10.73
CA LEU A 390 -34.62 34.56 11.27
C LEU A 390 -35.84 34.23 12.15
N PRO A 391 -36.36 33.00 12.02
CA PRO A 391 -36.90 32.28 13.16
C PRO A 391 -36.25 30.89 13.32
N SER A 392 -35.65 30.70 14.50
CA SER A 392 -35.69 29.47 15.31
C SER A 392 -35.35 28.11 14.67
N TYR A 393 -34.19 27.57 15.03
CA TYR A 393 -33.96 26.10 15.01
C TYR A 393 -34.98 25.38 15.91
N PRO A 394 -35.57 24.24 15.49
CA PRO A 394 -36.36 23.40 16.38
C PRO A 394 -35.47 22.68 17.39
N SER A 395 -35.79 22.91 18.66
CA SER A 395 -35.19 22.37 19.88
C SER A 395 -34.86 20.86 19.87
N LEU A 396 -33.65 20.51 20.33
CA LEU A 396 -33.35 19.20 20.91
C LEU A 396 -33.98 19.12 22.31
N GLY A 397 -35.24 18.67 22.37
CA GLY A 397 -35.99 18.56 23.61
C GLY A 397 -35.75 17.24 24.35
N PHE A 398 -35.00 17.29 25.46
CA PHE A 398 -35.15 16.35 26.58
C PHE A 398 -36.03 17.00 27.65
N VAL A 399 -37.06 16.32 28.15
CA VAL A 399 -37.83 16.72 29.35
C VAL A 399 -38.18 15.49 30.18
N SER A 400 -38.09 15.63 31.50
CA SER A 400 -38.34 14.61 32.53
C SER A 400 -39.82 14.49 32.95
N ASP A 401 -40.08 13.56 33.87
CA ASP A 401 -41.37 13.17 34.48
C ASP A 401 -42.31 14.30 34.96
N ASP A 402 -43.63 14.03 34.96
CA ASP A 402 -44.41 14.00 36.23
C ASP A 402 -45.77 13.23 36.18
N ASN A 403 -45.91 12.21 37.05
CA ASN A 403 -47.07 11.81 37.87
C ASN A 403 -48.54 11.64 37.35
N LYS A 404 -49.09 10.40 37.42
CA LYS A 404 -49.98 9.90 38.52
C LYS A 404 -50.64 8.50 38.32
N GLN A 405 -50.47 7.61 39.32
CA GLN A 405 -51.45 6.64 39.92
C GLN A 405 -52.19 5.59 39.05
N ASN A 406 -52.44 4.32 39.41
CA ASN A 406 -52.18 3.38 40.56
C ASN A 406 -51.96 1.96 39.93
N VAL A 407 -51.48 0.85 40.56
CA VAL A 407 -51.84 0.12 41.80
C VAL A 407 -50.69 -0.88 42.16
N ALA A 408 -50.50 -1.24 43.44
CA ALA A 408 -49.55 -2.25 43.98
C ALA A 408 -50.34 -3.37 44.75
N PRO A 409 -49.79 -4.50 45.32
CA PRO A 409 -48.46 -4.64 45.98
C PRO A 409 -47.67 -6.01 45.90
N TYR A 410 -46.34 -5.90 46.12
CA TYR A 410 -45.34 -6.69 46.91
C TYR A 410 -45.67 -8.08 47.56
N PRO A 411 -44.68 -8.96 47.94
CA PRO A 411 -43.31 -8.61 48.42
C PRO A 411 -42.05 -9.47 48.10
N GLN A 412 -40.89 -8.79 48.22
CA GLN A 412 -39.53 -9.12 48.74
C GLN A 412 -38.98 -10.56 48.87
N ASN A 413 -37.65 -10.71 48.65
CA ASN A 413 -36.75 -11.25 49.70
C ASN A 413 -35.26 -10.81 49.59
N ASN A 414 -34.46 -11.11 50.63
CA ASN A 414 -33.20 -10.43 51.06
C ASN A 414 -31.98 -11.40 51.27
N SER A 415 -30.68 -11.02 51.30
CA SER A 415 -29.98 -9.79 50.81
C SER A 415 -28.44 -9.92 50.52
N PRO A 416 -27.47 -10.02 51.48
CA PRO A 416 -26.31 -9.10 51.40
C PRO A 416 -24.84 -9.60 51.59
N TYR A 417 -23.92 -8.66 51.30
CA TYR A 417 -22.53 -8.41 51.81
C TYR A 417 -21.30 -8.73 50.90
N PRO A 418 -20.16 -7.98 51.03
CA PRO A 418 -20.04 -6.51 51.20
C PRO A 418 -18.94 -5.85 50.31
N GLN A 419 -18.99 -4.52 50.17
CA GLN A 419 -17.89 -3.68 49.66
C GLN A 419 -16.86 -3.33 50.76
N ASN A 420 -15.68 -2.85 50.36
CA ASN A 420 -14.86 -1.96 51.19
C ASN A 420 -14.12 -0.93 50.32
N ASN A 421 -14.21 0.36 50.67
CA ASN A 421 -13.54 1.48 50.01
C ASN A 421 -13.47 2.69 50.97
N PRO A 422 -12.36 3.45 50.98
CA PRO A 422 -12.38 4.86 51.40
C PRO A 422 -11.59 5.77 50.43
N SER A 423 -11.72 7.10 50.35
CA SER A 423 -12.72 8.15 50.68
C SER A 423 -12.05 9.50 50.35
N TYR A 424 -12.80 10.49 49.84
CA TYR A 424 -12.29 11.78 49.30
C TYR A 424 -11.75 12.78 50.36
N PRO A 425 -11.21 13.95 49.93
CA PRO A 425 -12.09 15.13 49.89
C PRO A 425 -12.00 15.98 48.60
N GLN A 426 -13.08 16.75 48.35
CA GLN A 426 -13.23 17.69 47.22
C GLN A 426 -12.51 19.03 47.47
N ASN A 427 -12.21 19.75 46.38
CA ASN A 427 -12.52 21.19 46.26
C ASN A 427 -12.54 21.63 44.79
N ASN A 428 -13.44 22.56 44.47
CA ASN A 428 -13.59 23.24 43.17
C ASN A 428 -13.99 24.70 43.52
N PRO A 429 -13.63 25.74 42.73
CA PRO A 429 -14.57 26.12 41.67
C PRO A 429 -13.98 26.78 40.39
N SER A 430 -14.87 26.89 39.40
CA SER A 430 -15.00 27.93 38.34
C SER A 430 -14.17 27.88 37.03
N TYR A 431 -14.91 27.68 35.91
CA TYR A 431 -14.75 28.20 34.53
C TYR A 431 -13.32 28.30 33.93
N SER A 432 -13.02 27.65 32.79
CA SER A 432 -13.50 28.12 31.47
C SER A 432 -12.94 27.28 30.28
N GLN A 433 -13.65 27.36 29.15
CA GLN A 433 -13.23 27.17 27.74
C GLN A 433 -12.38 25.95 27.29
N SER A 434 -12.95 25.22 26.33
CA SER A 434 -12.28 24.34 25.39
C SER A 434 -11.28 25.09 24.49
N GLN A 435 -10.04 24.61 24.40
CA GLN A 435 -9.10 24.96 23.32
C GLN A 435 -8.32 23.76 22.80
N SER A 436 -8.03 23.81 21.49
CA SER A 436 -7.22 22.86 20.74
C SER A 436 -5.75 22.90 21.18
N PHE A 437 -5.12 21.73 21.33
CA PHE A 437 -3.70 21.64 21.69
C PHE A 437 -2.79 21.69 20.45
N TYR A 438 -2.12 22.84 20.26
CA TYR A 438 -0.80 22.92 19.65
C TYR A 438 0.21 23.36 20.73
N PRO A 439 1.37 22.71 20.88
CA PRO A 439 2.40 23.16 21.81
C PRO A 439 3.21 24.34 21.20
N PRO A 440 3.47 25.44 21.95
CA PRO A 440 4.20 26.59 21.45
C PRO A 440 5.72 26.51 21.69
N GLY A 441 6.51 26.98 20.72
CA GLY A 441 7.95 27.24 20.84
C GLY A 441 8.30 28.58 20.18
N GLN A 442 9.02 29.46 20.88
CA GLN A 442 9.10 30.88 20.54
C GLN A 442 10.19 31.23 19.51
N THR A 443 9.88 32.19 18.64
CA THR A 443 10.86 32.95 17.84
C THR A 443 11.30 34.22 18.57
N THR A 444 12.61 34.47 18.65
CA THR A 444 13.18 35.79 18.96
C THR A 444 14.39 36.07 18.08
N HIS A 445 14.26 37.02 17.16
CA HIS A 445 15.40 37.65 16.48
C HIS A 445 16.01 38.76 17.34
N PRO A 446 17.29 39.08 17.11
CA PRO A 446 17.68 40.48 16.91
C PRO A 446 18.38 40.69 15.56
N GLN A 447 18.48 41.96 15.15
CA GLN A 447 18.87 42.37 13.80
C GLN A 447 20.30 42.98 13.77
N GLU A 448 21.02 42.71 12.67
CA GLU A 448 22.13 43.49 12.06
C GLU A 448 23.33 44.03 12.88
N GLN A 449 24.54 43.59 12.50
CA GLN A 449 25.69 44.49 12.26
C GLN A 449 26.67 43.86 11.24
N LEU A 450 27.56 44.69 10.65
CA LEU A 450 28.20 44.48 9.35
C LEU A 450 29.76 44.54 9.44
N LEU A 451 30.45 43.90 8.46
CA LEU A 451 31.86 44.03 8.00
C LEU A 451 32.96 43.01 8.42
N GLN A 452 33.55 42.43 7.35
CA GLN A 452 34.98 42.12 7.08
C GLN A 452 35.73 40.95 7.75
N GLY A 453 36.32 40.07 6.90
CA GLY A 453 37.50 39.24 7.22
C GLY A 453 37.61 37.88 6.50
N TYR A 454 38.29 37.80 5.35
CA TYR A 454 38.92 36.57 4.80
C TYR A 454 40.32 36.39 5.48
N PRO A 455 41.07 35.24 5.38
CA PRO A 455 41.20 34.36 4.20
C PRO A 455 41.35 32.82 4.43
N GLU A 456 41.36 32.05 3.31
CA GLU A 456 42.21 30.87 2.94
C GLU A 456 42.51 29.71 3.95
N SER A 457 42.70 28.43 3.58
CA SER A 457 42.56 27.63 2.34
C SER A 457 42.89 26.13 2.60
N VAL A 458 42.19 25.16 1.94
CA VAL A 458 42.54 23.72 1.56
C VAL A 458 43.37 22.77 2.50
N PRO A 459 43.54 21.44 2.21
CA PRO A 459 42.84 20.51 1.31
C PRO A 459 42.45 19.11 1.92
N TYR A 460 41.79 18.28 1.09
CA TYR A 460 41.63 16.81 1.22
C TYR A 460 42.96 16.02 1.31
N PRO A 461 42.93 14.79 1.87
CA PRO A 461 43.83 13.70 1.48
C PRO A 461 43.14 12.59 0.65
N GLN A 462 43.93 11.93 -0.20
CA GLN A 462 43.50 10.92 -1.17
C GLN A 462 43.48 9.48 -0.63
N SER A 463 42.86 8.60 -1.43
CA SER A 463 42.93 7.14 -1.39
C SER A 463 44.35 6.56 -1.19
N GLY A 464 44.46 5.55 -0.32
CA GLY A 464 45.64 4.70 -0.17
C GLY A 464 45.26 3.21 -0.12
N SER A 465 45.83 2.41 -1.01
CA SER A 465 45.60 0.97 -1.14
C SER A 465 46.56 0.13 -0.29
N HIS A 466 46.08 -0.81 0.52
CA HIS A 466 46.91 -1.88 1.07
C HIS A 466 46.17 -3.23 1.19
N GLN A 467 46.80 -4.28 0.66
CA GLN A 467 46.52 -5.68 0.99
C GLN A 467 47.19 -6.04 2.32
N ASN A 468 46.57 -6.89 3.16
CA ASN A 468 47.05 -8.27 3.37
C ASN A 468 46.39 -9.08 4.51
N THR A 469 46.39 -10.41 4.30
CA THR A 469 46.45 -11.52 5.27
C THR A 469 45.35 -11.76 6.32
N TYR A 470 44.77 -12.96 6.21
CA TYR A 470 44.14 -13.71 7.29
C TYR A 470 45.13 -14.09 8.41
N GLN A 471 44.69 -14.03 9.66
CA GLN A 471 44.93 -15.08 10.67
C GLN A 471 43.84 -15.01 11.74
N GLY A 472 43.30 -16.17 12.15
CA GLY A 472 42.18 -16.24 13.08
C GLY A 472 42.58 -16.44 14.53
N ASN A 473 41.64 -16.19 15.45
CA ASN A 473 41.57 -16.86 16.75
C ASN A 473 40.17 -16.66 17.37
N THR A 474 39.57 -17.74 17.87
CA THR A 474 38.38 -17.71 18.72
C THR A 474 38.74 -17.38 20.17
N PRO A 475 37.85 -16.66 20.87
CA PRO A 475 37.57 -16.96 22.28
C PRO A 475 36.07 -17.19 22.54
N GLN A 476 35.77 -18.14 23.44
CA GLN A 476 34.45 -18.28 24.08
C GLN A 476 34.28 -17.26 25.21
N GLN A 477 33.02 -17.12 25.70
CA GLN A 477 32.50 -16.50 26.96
C GLN A 477 31.56 -15.29 26.69
N PRO A 478 30.65 -14.93 27.61
CA PRO A 478 29.62 -15.77 28.24
C PRO A 478 28.20 -15.17 28.10
N TYR A 479 27.18 -15.81 28.68
CA TYR A 479 25.80 -15.29 28.73
C TYR A 479 25.69 -13.97 29.52
N GLY A 480 24.96 -12.99 28.97
CA GLY A 480 24.47 -11.80 29.70
C GLY A 480 25.20 -10.49 29.40
N GLY A 481 24.78 -9.79 28.35
CA GLY A 481 25.24 -8.43 28.03
C GLY A 481 24.26 -7.73 27.08
N ALA A 482 24.15 -6.40 27.17
CA ALA A 482 23.32 -5.60 26.28
C ALA A 482 23.82 -5.70 24.82
N PRO A 483 22.93 -5.61 23.80
CA PRO A 483 23.33 -5.78 22.41
C PRO A 483 24.32 -4.68 21.99
N GLY A 484 25.52 -5.10 21.60
CA GLY A 484 26.53 -4.23 20.99
C GLY A 484 26.16 -3.80 19.56
N PRO A 485 26.93 -2.88 18.96
CA PRO A 485 26.61 -2.30 17.66
C PRO A 485 26.52 -3.36 16.56
N HIS A 486 25.42 -3.36 15.82
CA HIS A 486 25.12 -4.34 14.79
C HIS A 486 26.12 -4.27 13.63
N THR A 487 26.77 -5.39 13.31
CA THR A 487 27.61 -5.56 12.11
C THR A 487 26.87 -6.23 10.95
N GLY A 488 25.55 -6.43 11.08
CA GLY A 488 24.69 -6.85 9.97
C GLY A 488 24.47 -5.70 8.99
N GLN A 489 24.99 -5.83 7.77
CA GLN A 489 24.71 -4.89 6.70
C GLN A 489 23.23 -4.97 6.31
N ARG A 490 22.48 -3.91 6.61
CA ARG A 490 21.13 -3.70 6.09
C ARG A 490 21.18 -3.56 4.58
N ALA A 491 20.14 -4.00 3.88
CA ALA A 491 19.95 -3.62 2.47
C ALA A 491 19.84 -2.09 2.38
N TYR A 492 20.43 -1.50 1.35
CA TYR A 492 20.31 -0.06 1.13
C TYR A 492 19.07 0.19 0.29
N TYR A 493 18.03 0.66 0.96
CA TYR A 493 16.87 1.24 0.31
C TYR A 493 17.20 2.69 -0.04
N PRO A 494 17.21 3.08 -1.33
CA PRO A 494 17.37 4.48 -1.68
C PRO A 494 16.22 5.28 -1.03
N PRO A 495 16.49 6.47 -0.47
CA PRO A 495 15.43 7.34 0.03
C PRO A 495 14.38 7.56 -1.06
N GLN A 496 13.11 7.33 -0.76
CA GLN A 496 12.03 7.70 -1.66
C GLN A 496 11.94 9.22 -1.74
N GLU A 497 12.70 9.83 -2.65
CA GLU A 497 12.49 11.20 -3.10
C GLU A 497 11.08 11.27 -3.71
N LYS A 498 10.14 11.75 -2.89
CA LYS A 498 8.74 12.06 -3.21
C LYS A 498 8.05 11.12 -4.22
N GLN A 499 7.77 9.90 -3.76
CA GLN A 499 6.74 9.00 -4.30
C GLN A 499 6.61 8.94 -5.84
N ASN A 500 7.46 8.13 -6.47
CA ASN A 500 6.95 7.20 -7.48
C ASN A 500 6.10 6.13 -6.76
N CYS A 501 4.93 6.52 -6.26
CA CYS A 501 3.95 5.60 -5.70
C CYS A 501 2.72 5.65 -6.58
N CYS A 502 2.30 4.48 -7.07
CA CYS A 502 1.02 3.86 -6.72
C CYS A 502 1.05 2.38 -7.16
N LEU A 503 0.28 1.57 -6.43
CA LEU A 503 -0.34 0.30 -6.83
C LEU A 503 0.49 -0.97 -7.08
N GLN A 504 0.04 -2.05 -6.42
CA GLN A 504 -0.06 -3.41 -6.97
C GLN A 504 -1.48 -3.62 -7.54
#